data_AF-A0A933HM26-F1
#
_entry.id   AF-A0A933HM26-F1
#
_cell.length_a   1.000
_cell.length_b   1.000
_cell.length_c   1.000
_cell.angle_alpha   90.00
_cell.angle_beta   90.00
_cell.angle_gamma   90.00
#
_symmetry.space_group_name_H-M   'P 1'
#
loop_
_entity.id
_entity.type
_entity.pdbx_description
1 polymer ?
#
loop_
_entity_poly.entity_id
_entity_poly.type
_entity_poly.pdbx_seq_one_letter_code
_entity_poly.pdbx_strand_id
1 'polypeptide(L)'
;MKRLFLVLVGVFGAFVLAQFIPFYFAIFIVVVVCLICDAFLPRFLHRGQQENLRASLWETILGRVLFTTALAGMSLFWIFDAGARPEQLDALLSFSRNNPFTDALFNNGIARAISAYLIALLGSLGLACLLIYMSAGMAARTFLQHHPNFDLGKTRHYIMLAELGRPRLWQAASAEGVKEVRAAVPSLGFLGGPGFLTVDNGYAAVLERLGLVTRVVGAGITYLEKDEKATIRIVLYRRTMAVTLANARTRDQFELPSFTITVTHELLEKHPDSVTPDADKGKTGGDSDTDADWHWRHWLWNWVLLAVGKVPTTSTSKKPSVRYPYDEDVILKMLWKPHFPPDWDWTKSLESQTQAVAREWIMRYDLQDLIASAGTARRELLQKVERDLRTRLGKQGIYVFSVRLGEIQAPEEIRKLFQERQTNTVRHQKLLQEAENKRALSLRENDAQALAIERLAQFKAQVREQLVRQLTEPLRVSDGALADPQVAMRYIQAIETVSQQMMRDDYTTQRFIEAMEKLIEAPGEKHYYIPDPREIIGLGVPPSARKSEE
;
A
#
# COMPACT_ATOMS: atom_id res chain seq x y z
N MET A 1 -69.17 18.54 -63.39
CA MET A 1 -68.57 18.02 -62.13
C MET A 1 -67.03 18.03 -62.12
N LYS A 2 -66.29 17.40 -63.05
CA LYS A 2 -64.80 17.41 -63.04
C LYS A 2 -64.12 18.79 -63.05
N ARG A 3 -64.69 19.79 -63.74
CA ARG A 3 -64.16 21.17 -63.73
C ARG A 3 -64.43 21.90 -62.40
N LEU A 4 -65.56 21.64 -61.76
CA LEU A 4 -65.89 22.17 -60.43
C LEU A 4 -64.97 21.58 -59.35
N PHE A 5 -64.66 20.28 -59.47
CA PHE A 5 -63.71 19.55 -58.63
C PHE A 5 -62.29 20.15 -58.70
N LEU A 6 -61.78 20.45 -59.90
CA LEU A 6 -60.45 21.02 -60.08
C LEU A 6 -60.34 22.44 -59.51
N VAL A 7 -61.41 23.23 -59.61
CA VAL A 7 -61.50 24.57 -59.03
C VAL A 7 -61.58 24.48 -57.50
N LEU A 8 -62.39 23.58 -56.94
CA LEU A 8 -62.49 23.40 -55.48
C LEU A 8 -61.18 22.87 -54.87
N VAL A 9 -60.50 21.93 -55.53
CA VAL A 9 -59.19 21.43 -55.09
C VAL A 9 -58.12 22.53 -55.20
N GLY A 10 -58.15 23.35 -56.25
CA GLY A 10 -57.25 24.50 -56.40
C GLY A 10 -57.49 25.57 -55.32
N VAL A 11 -58.74 25.90 -55.02
CA VAL A 11 -59.11 26.90 -54.01
C VAL A 11 -58.85 26.38 -52.60
N PHE A 12 -59.12 25.10 -52.32
CA PHE A 12 -58.85 24.49 -51.02
C PHE A 12 -57.35 24.29 -50.80
N GLY A 13 -56.61 23.85 -51.82
CA GLY A 13 -55.15 23.79 -51.81
C GLY A 13 -54.53 25.17 -51.57
N ALA A 14 -55.05 26.21 -52.24
CA ALA A 14 -54.63 27.59 -52.02
C ALA A 14 -55.02 28.13 -50.63
N PHE A 15 -56.15 27.72 -50.06
CA PHE A 15 -56.58 28.14 -48.72
C PHE A 15 -55.74 27.48 -47.63
N VAL A 16 -55.46 26.18 -47.75
CA VAL A 16 -54.55 25.46 -46.85
C VAL A 16 -53.14 26.04 -46.99
N LEU A 17 -52.63 26.23 -48.21
CA LEU A 17 -51.36 26.94 -48.41
C LEU A 17 -51.39 28.35 -47.81
N ALA A 18 -52.45 29.15 -47.99
CA ALA A 18 -52.56 30.49 -47.44
C ALA A 18 -52.58 30.54 -45.91
N GLN A 19 -53.11 29.50 -45.24
CA GLN A 19 -53.09 29.37 -43.78
C GLN A 19 -51.72 28.91 -43.26
N PHE A 20 -51.03 28.05 -44.00
CA PHE A 20 -49.71 27.56 -43.65
C PHE A 20 -48.57 28.51 -44.08
N ILE A 21 -48.78 29.36 -45.10
CA ILE A 21 -47.83 30.37 -45.56
C ILE A 21 -47.38 31.28 -44.42
N PRO A 22 -48.25 31.92 -43.61
CA PRO A 22 -47.76 32.78 -42.52
C PRO A 22 -46.97 32.00 -41.46
N PHE A 23 -47.29 30.72 -41.22
CA PHE A 23 -46.53 29.87 -40.29
C PHE A 23 -45.15 29.48 -40.85
N TYR A 24 -45.09 28.96 -42.07
CA TYR A 24 -43.83 28.64 -42.74
C TYR A 24 -43.00 29.89 -43.04
N PHE A 25 -43.65 31.03 -43.31
CA PHE A 25 -43.00 32.31 -43.53
C PHE A 25 -42.46 32.89 -42.22
N ALA A 26 -43.15 32.74 -41.09
CA ALA A 26 -42.61 33.08 -39.77
C ALA A 26 -41.40 32.21 -39.41
N ILE A 27 -41.46 30.89 -39.63
CA ILE A 27 -40.33 29.98 -39.46
C ILE A 27 -39.18 30.37 -40.40
N PHE A 28 -39.48 30.65 -41.66
CA PHE A 28 -38.49 31.06 -42.66
C PHE A 28 -37.82 32.37 -42.28
N ILE A 29 -38.57 33.38 -41.83
CA ILE A 29 -38.02 34.65 -41.33
C ILE A 29 -37.11 34.39 -40.12
N VAL A 30 -37.52 33.57 -39.15
CA VAL A 30 -36.68 33.24 -37.99
C VAL A 30 -35.40 32.54 -38.43
N VAL A 31 -35.47 31.58 -39.35
CA VAL A 31 -34.29 30.87 -39.89
C VAL A 31 -33.37 31.84 -40.64
N VAL A 32 -33.92 32.70 -41.50
CA VAL A 32 -33.14 33.70 -42.26
C VAL A 32 -32.50 34.72 -41.33
N VAL A 33 -33.21 35.22 -40.32
CA VAL A 33 -32.64 36.13 -39.32
C VAL A 33 -31.54 35.44 -38.52
N CYS A 34 -31.72 34.19 -38.09
CA CYS A 34 -30.67 33.42 -37.44
C CYS A 34 -29.43 33.26 -38.33
N LEU A 35 -29.61 32.91 -39.61
CA LEU A 35 -28.51 32.75 -40.56
C LEU A 35 -27.77 34.08 -40.82
N ILE A 36 -28.49 35.19 -40.94
CA ILE A 36 -27.91 36.53 -41.11
C ILE A 36 -27.14 36.94 -39.85
N CYS A 37 -27.72 36.74 -38.67
CA CYS A 37 -27.07 37.02 -37.40
C CYS A 37 -25.78 36.21 -37.25
N ASP A 38 -25.78 34.91 -37.58
CA ASP A 38 -24.60 34.07 -37.45
C ASP A 38 -23.49 34.41 -38.46
N ALA A 39 -23.86 34.87 -39.66
CA ALA A 39 -22.91 35.32 -40.68
C ALA A 39 -22.28 36.69 -40.36
N PHE A 40 -23.02 37.60 -39.74
CA PHE A 40 -22.59 38.99 -39.54
C PHE A 40 -22.08 39.32 -38.14
N LEU A 41 -22.62 38.73 -37.05
CA LEU A 41 -22.17 39.02 -35.68
C LEU A 41 -20.66 38.82 -35.44
N PRO A 42 -19.99 37.80 -36.03
CA PRO A 42 -18.56 37.56 -35.80
C PRO A 42 -17.66 38.74 -36.21
N ARG A 43 -18.12 39.60 -37.14
CA ARG A 43 -17.33 40.70 -37.70
C ARG A 43 -17.37 41.99 -36.88
N PHE A 44 -18.32 42.14 -35.96
CA PHE A 44 -18.62 43.45 -35.36
C PHE A 44 -18.49 43.54 -33.82
N LEU A 45 -18.29 42.43 -33.11
CA LEU A 45 -18.31 42.42 -31.64
C LEU A 45 -17.07 41.72 -31.04
N HIS A 46 -16.60 42.20 -29.90
CA HIS A 46 -15.58 41.53 -29.10
C HIS A 46 -16.13 40.21 -28.49
N ARG A 47 -15.28 39.17 -28.42
CA ARG A 47 -15.64 37.79 -28.01
C ARG A 47 -16.54 37.70 -26.77
N GLY A 48 -16.25 38.46 -25.71
CA GLY A 48 -17.03 38.41 -24.46
C GLY A 48 -18.45 38.97 -24.56
N GLN A 49 -18.69 39.94 -25.45
CA GLN A 49 -20.05 40.45 -25.70
C GLN A 49 -20.85 39.56 -26.65
N GLN A 50 -20.18 38.81 -27.53
CA GLN A 50 -20.85 37.89 -28.46
C GLN A 50 -21.54 36.73 -27.74
N GLU A 51 -20.96 36.20 -26.66
CA GLU A 51 -21.53 35.05 -25.95
C GLU A 51 -22.80 35.42 -25.18
N ASN A 52 -22.79 36.56 -24.47
CA ASN A 52 -23.97 37.03 -23.74
C ASN A 52 -25.11 37.45 -24.68
N LEU A 53 -24.79 38.11 -25.80
CA LEU A 53 -25.81 38.51 -26.78
C LEU A 53 -26.41 37.29 -27.50
N ARG A 54 -25.60 36.27 -27.80
CA ARG A 54 -26.06 35.01 -28.40
C ARG A 54 -26.97 34.23 -27.46
N ALA A 55 -26.62 34.15 -26.16
CA ALA A 55 -27.46 33.48 -25.17
C ALA A 55 -28.83 34.17 -25.03
N SER A 56 -28.84 35.50 -24.90
CA SER A 56 -30.08 36.29 -24.78
C SER A 56 -30.95 36.26 -26.04
N LEU A 57 -30.35 36.34 -27.23
CA LEU A 57 -31.08 36.20 -28.49
C LEU A 57 -31.66 34.79 -28.65
N TRP A 58 -30.93 33.75 -28.22
CA TRP A 58 -31.45 32.38 -28.28
C TRP A 58 -32.62 32.15 -27.32
N GLU A 59 -32.54 32.62 -26.08
CA GLU A 59 -33.69 32.52 -25.15
C GLU A 59 -34.93 33.23 -25.71
N THR A 60 -34.73 34.39 -26.34
CA THR A 60 -35.83 35.17 -26.93
C THR A 60 -36.42 34.50 -28.17
N ILE A 61 -35.58 33.94 -29.05
CA ILE A 61 -36.01 33.27 -30.28
C ILE A 61 -36.68 31.93 -29.94
N LEU A 62 -36.08 31.12 -29.06
CA LEU A 62 -36.64 29.84 -28.63
C LEU A 62 -37.98 30.04 -27.92
N GLY A 63 -38.07 31.03 -27.03
CA GLY A 63 -39.31 31.41 -26.36
C GLY A 63 -40.41 31.83 -27.35
N ARG A 64 -40.06 32.64 -28.36
CA ARG A 64 -41.02 33.06 -29.40
C ARG A 64 -41.45 31.92 -30.32
N VAL A 65 -40.52 31.04 -30.72
CA VAL A 65 -40.84 29.87 -31.54
C VAL A 65 -41.79 28.96 -30.77
N LEU A 66 -41.45 28.55 -29.54
CA LEU A 66 -42.29 27.71 -28.68
C LEU A 66 -43.67 28.34 -28.43
N PHE A 67 -43.74 29.64 -28.19
CA PHE A 67 -44.99 30.37 -28.04
C PHE A 67 -45.83 30.35 -29.33
N THR A 68 -45.22 30.56 -30.50
CA THR A 68 -45.93 30.50 -31.78
C THR A 68 -46.37 29.08 -32.15
N THR A 69 -45.60 28.04 -31.84
CA THR A 69 -46.05 26.66 -32.04
C THR A 69 -47.15 26.27 -31.08
N ALA A 70 -47.10 26.72 -29.83
CA ALA A 70 -48.17 26.52 -28.87
C ALA A 70 -49.47 27.23 -29.32
N LEU A 71 -49.36 28.46 -29.82
CA LEU A 71 -50.49 29.19 -30.41
C LEU A 71 -51.04 28.52 -31.67
N ALA A 72 -50.17 28.00 -32.55
CA ALA A 72 -50.58 27.26 -33.74
C ALA A 72 -51.25 25.93 -33.38
N GLY A 73 -50.75 25.23 -32.36
CA GLY A 73 -51.37 24.03 -31.81
C GLY A 73 -52.72 24.33 -31.17
N MET A 74 -52.83 25.43 -30.41
CA MET A 74 -54.08 25.89 -29.81
C MET A 74 -55.10 26.38 -30.84
N SER A 75 -54.67 27.03 -31.92
CA SER A 75 -55.57 27.46 -32.99
C SER A 75 -56.04 26.27 -33.83
N LEU A 76 -55.20 25.27 -34.09
CA LEU A 76 -55.63 24.00 -34.66
C LEU A 76 -56.61 23.28 -33.74
N PHE A 77 -56.33 23.22 -32.42
CA PHE A 77 -57.25 22.67 -31.44
C PHE A 77 -58.59 23.41 -31.45
N TRP A 78 -58.59 24.74 -31.46
CA TRP A 78 -59.80 25.56 -31.56
C TRP A 78 -60.55 25.36 -32.88
N ILE A 79 -59.87 25.18 -34.01
CA ILE A 79 -60.51 24.89 -35.30
C ILE A 79 -61.20 23.50 -35.26
N PHE A 80 -60.60 22.54 -34.57
CA PHE A 80 -61.17 21.20 -34.39
C PHE A 80 -62.26 21.13 -33.30
N ASP A 81 -62.14 21.93 -32.24
CA ASP A 81 -63.04 21.95 -31.06
C ASP A 81 -64.23 22.90 -31.24
N ALA A 82 -64.03 24.07 -31.86
CA ALA A 82 -65.07 25.09 -32.08
C ALA A 82 -66.09 24.72 -33.18
N GLY A 83 -66.24 23.44 -33.50
CA GLY A 83 -67.28 22.95 -34.39
C GLY A 83 -67.10 23.48 -35.81
N ALA A 84 -66.07 23.00 -36.52
CA ALA A 84 -66.11 23.03 -37.98
C ALA A 84 -67.49 22.51 -38.43
N ARG A 85 -68.26 23.36 -39.14
CA ARG A 85 -69.62 23.02 -39.56
C ARG A 85 -69.58 21.66 -40.27
N PRO A 86 -70.47 20.70 -39.94
CA PRO A 86 -70.42 19.33 -40.46
C PRO A 86 -70.30 19.25 -42.00
N GLU A 87 -70.86 20.23 -42.70
CA GLU A 87 -70.79 20.37 -44.17
C GLU A 87 -69.36 20.57 -44.72
N GLN A 88 -68.45 21.21 -43.98
CA GLN A 88 -67.05 21.38 -44.40
C GLN A 88 -66.19 20.15 -44.11
N LEU A 89 -66.54 19.39 -43.06
CA LEU A 89 -65.92 18.08 -42.80
C LEU A 89 -66.34 17.04 -43.83
N ASP A 90 -67.59 17.06 -44.30
CA ASP A 90 -68.10 16.12 -45.31
C ASP A 90 -67.36 16.21 -46.65
N ALA A 91 -66.93 17.40 -47.04
CA ALA A 91 -66.11 17.60 -48.24
C ALA A 91 -64.71 16.98 -48.10
N LEU A 92 -64.08 17.12 -46.94
CA LEU A 92 -62.77 16.52 -46.61
C LEU A 92 -62.85 15.00 -46.45
N LEU A 93 -63.92 14.48 -45.84
CA LEU A 93 -64.14 13.05 -45.59
C LEU A 93 -64.66 12.28 -46.81
N SER A 94 -65.22 12.96 -47.82
CA SER A 94 -65.64 12.33 -49.08
C SER A 94 -64.50 11.59 -49.80
N PHE A 95 -63.24 11.97 -49.53
CA PHE A 95 -62.06 11.33 -50.07
C PHE A 95 -61.65 10.05 -49.30
N SER A 96 -62.10 9.89 -48.05
CA SER A 96 -61.73 8.74 -47.20
C SER A 96 -62.88 7.75 -46.95
N ARG A 97 -64.07 7.99 -47.50
CA ARG A 97 -65.30 7.18 -47.32
C ARG A 97 -65.19 5.67 -47.60
N ASN A 98 -64.14 5.20 -48.26
CA ASN A 98 -63.92 3.78 -48.51
C ASN A 98 -62.89 3.13 -47.59
N ASN A 99 -62.30 3.88 -46.64
CA ASN A 99 -61.38 3.34 -45.66
C ASN A 99 -62.07 3.25 -44.29
N PRO A 100 -62.43 2.04 -43.82
CA PRO A 100 -63.13 1.85 -42.55
C PRO A 100 -62.36 2.43 -41.36
N PHE A 101 -61.03 2.56 -41.48
CA PHE A 101 -60.19 3.19 -40.47
C PHE A 101 -60.47 4.68 -40.29
N THR A 102 -60.71 5.41 -41.38
CA THR A 102 -61.00 6.84 -41.31
C THR A 102 -62.40 7.12 -40.80
N ASP A 103 -63.39 6.31 -41.16
CA ASP A 103 -64.74 6.44 -40.57
C ASP A 103 -64.72 6.20 -39.07
N ALA A 104 -63.95 5.21 -38.58
CA ALA A 104 -63.78 4.96 -37.15
C ALA A 104 -63.09 6.13 -36.42
N LEU A 105 -62.08 6.74 -37.06
CA LEU A 105 -61.33 7.87 -36.51
C LEU A 105 -62.11 9.18 -36.49
N PHE A 106 -62.93 9.43 -37.52
CA PHE A 106 -63.59 10.71 -37.71
C PHE A 106 -65.07 10.74 -37.32
N ASN A 107 -65.78 9.61 -37.19
CA ASN A 107 -67.16 9.66 -36.69
C ASN A 107 -67.24 9.69 -35.17
N ASN A 108 -66.34 9.02 -34.46
CA ASN A 108 -66.33 9.06 -33.00
C ASN A 108 -65.65 10.35 -32.49
N GLY A 109 -66.38 11.18 -31.74
CA GLY A 109 -65.84 12.43 -31.19
C GLY A 109 -64.58 12.21 -30.33
N ILE A 110 -64.50 11.07 -29.64
CA ILE A 110 -63.33 10.68 -28.86
C ILE A 110 -62.14 10.35 -29.78
N ALA A 111 -62.36 9.64 -30.89
CA ALA A 111 -61.28 9.29 -31.82
C ALA A 111 -60.73 10.51 -32.59
N ARG A 112 -61.58 11.50 -32.87
CA ARG A 112 -61.17 12.81 -33.41
C ARG A 112 -60.28 13.56 -32.43
N ALA A 113 -60.67 13.64 -31.16
CA ALA A 113 -59.84 14.26 -30.15
C ALA A 113 -58.48 13.55 -30.04
N ILE A 114 -58.47 12.22 -29.92
CA ILE A 114 -57.24 11.41 -29.83
C ILE A 114 -56.32 11.64 -31.04
N SER A 115 -56.85 11.65 -32.26
CA SER A 115 -56.04 11.86 -33.47
C SER A 115 -55.49 13.27 -33.58
N ALA A 116 -56.28 14.30 -33.23
CA ALA A 116 -55.79 15.67 -33.15
C ALA A 116 -54.65 15.81 -32.12
N TYR A 117 -54.79 15.21 -30.94
CA TYR A 117 -53.73 15.16 -29.93
C TYR A 117 -52.48 14.44 -30.43
N LEU A 118 -52.64 13.31 -31.14
CA LEU A 118 -51.52 12.52 -31.64
C LEU A 118 -50.76 13.26 -32.75
N ILE A 119 -51.45 13.95 -33.64
CA ILE A 119 -50.84 14.80 -34.67
C ILE A 119 -50.10 15.99 -34.03
N ALA A 120 -50.72 16.67 -33.05
CA ALA A 120 -50.08 17.76 -32.33
C ALA A 120 -48.84 17.28 -31.54
N LEU A 121 -48.91 16.10 -30.92
CA LEU A 121 -47.79 15.47 -30.23
C LEU A 121 -46.66 15.12 -31.20
N LEU A 122 -46.96 14.49 -32.33
CA LEU A 122 -45.95 14.15 -33.35
C LEU A 122 -45.32 15.42 -33.96
N GLY A 123 -46.11 16.45 -34.23
CA GLY A 123 -45.63 17.73 -34.75
C GLY A 123 -44.70 18.45 -33.76
N SER A 124 -45.08 18.51 -32.49
CA SER A 124 -44.24 19.09 -31.43
C SER A 124 -42.95 18.29 -31.19
N LEU A 125 -43.03 16.96 -31.22
CA LEU A 125 -41.86 16.08 -31.07
C LEU A 125 -40.91 16.19 -32.28
N GLY A 126 -41.45 16.31 -33.50
CA GLY A 126 -40.68 16.58 -34.71
C GLY A 126 -39.96 17.93 -34.66
N LEU A 127 -40.64 18.99 -34.19
CA LEU A 127 -40.03 20.30 -34.02
C LEU A 127 -38.94 20.28 -32.95
N ALA A 128 -39.17 19.61 -31.81
CA ALA A 128 -38.17 19.45 -30.76
C ALA A 128 -36.91 18.73 -31.27
N CYS A 129 -37.08 17.64 -32.02
CA CYS A 129 -35.96 16.93 -32.66
C CYS A 129 -35.19 17.82 -33.65
N LEU A 130 -35.90 18.64 -34.44
CA LEU A 130 -35.27 19.59 -35.37
C LEU A 130 -34.45 20.66 -34.61
N LEU A 131 -35.00 21.20 -33.52
CA LEU A 131 -34.31 22.20 -32.69
C LEU A 131 -33.03 21.62 -32.06
N ILE A 132 -33.10 20.41 -31.49
CA ILE A 132 -31.93 19.69 -30.93
C ILE A 132 -30.88 19.41 -32.02
N TYR A 133 -31.31 19.06 -33.23
CA TYR A 133 -30.39 18.81 -34.33
C TYR A 133 -29.69 20.10 -34.81
N MET A 134 -30.42 21.22 -34.84
CA MET A 134 -29.88 22.54 -35.22
C MET A 134 -28.94 23.10 -34.14
N SER A 135 -29.30 22.99 -32.85
CA SER A 135 -28.43 23.38 -31.72
C SER A 135 -27.12 22.61 -31.76
N ALA A 136 -27.18 21.28 -31.92
CA ALA A 136 -26.00 20.42 -32.05
C ALA A 136 -25.14 20.80 -33.26
N GLY A 137 -25.75 21.22 -34.38
CA GLY A 137 -25.04 21.66 -35.58
C GLY A 137 -24.25 22.95 -35.38
N MET A 138 -24.84 23.94 -34.71
CA MET A 138 -24.15 25.20 -34.39
C MET A 138 -23.03 24.97 -33.38
N ALA A 139 -23.33 24.23 -32.30
CA ALA A 139 -22.33 23.88 -31.29
C ALA A 139 -21.16 23.10 -31.90
N ALA A 140 -21.42 22.21 -32.87
CA ALA A 140 -20.37 21.48 -33.59
C ALA A 140 -19.45 22.40 -34.40
N ARG A 141 -19.99 23.44 -35.04
CA ARG A 141 -19.18 24.41 -35.77
C ARG A 141 -18.30 25.23 -34.82
N THR A 142 -18.85 25.73 -33.72
CA THR A 142 -18.07 26.45 -32.70
C THR A 142 -16.99 25.56 -32.10
N PHE A 143 -17.30 24.29 -31.89
CA PHE A 143 -16.34 23.28 -31.45
C PHE A 143 -15.21 23.08 -32.47
N LEU A 144 -15.53 22.91 -33.76
CA LEU A 144 -14.53 22.74 -34.83
C LEU A 144 -13.61 23.95 -35.02
N GLN A 145 -14.04 25.16 -34.65
CA GLN A 145 -13.15 26.34 -34.66
C GLN A 145 -11.96 26.17 -33.71
N HIS A 146 -12.14 25.44 -32.60
CA HIS A 146 -11.09 25.14 -31.63
C HIS A 146 -10.36 23.82 -31.95
N HIS A 147 -11.01 22.93 -32.70
CA HIS A 147 -10.50 21.61 -33.04
C HIS A 147 -10.74 21.30 -34.54
N PRO A 148 -9.93 21.85 -35.46
CA PRO A 148 -10.20 21.77 -36.90
C PRO A 148 -10.03 20.37 -37.51
N ASN A 149 -9.41 19.42 -36.78
CA ASN A 149 -9.11 18.07 -37.28
C ASN A 149 -10.30 17.09 -37.22
N PHE A 150 -11.50 17.53 -36.81
CA PHE A 150 -12.66 16.66 -36.62
C PHE A 150 -13.66 16.75 -37.77
N ASP A 151 -14.32 15.62 -38.04
CA ASP A 151 -15.43 15.55 -39.00
C ASP A 151 -16.69 16.20 -38.42
N LEU A 152 -17.27 17.18 -39.12
CA LEU A 152 -18.47 17.90 -38.71
C LEU A 152 -19.66 16.98 -38.45
N GLY A 153 -19.83 15.94 -39.28
CA GLY A 153 -20.91 14.97 -39.12
C GLY A 153 -20.79 14.21 -37.79
N LYS A 154 -19.60 13.69 -37.49
CA LYS A 154 -19.29 13.00 -36.23
C LYS A 154 -19.41 13.92 -35.02
N THR A 155 -18.87 15.14 -35.08
CA THR A 155 -18.96 16.12 -33.99
C THR A 155 -20.40 16.52 -33.70
N ARG A 156 -21.23 16.75 -34.74
CA ARG A 156 -22.65 17.08 -34.55
C ARG A 156 -23.40 15.92 -33.91
N HIS A 157 -23.21 14.70 -34.39
CA HIS A 157 -23.82 13.51 -33.80
C HIS A 157 -23.41 13.35 -32.33
N TYR A 158 -22.14 13.59 -32.02
CA TYR A 158 -21.61 13.58 -30.66
C TYR A 158 -22.28 14.62 -29.74
N ILE A 159 -22.42 15.86 -30.19
CA ILE A 159 -23.05 16.91 -29.38
C ILE A 159 -24.51 16.55 -29.13
N MET A 160 -25.24 16.16 -30.17
CA MET A 160 -26.63 15.72 -30.07
C MET A 160 -26.82 14.61 -29.03
N LEU A 161 -25.94 13.60 -29.01
CA LEU A 161 -26.07 12.47 -28.08
C LEU A 161 -25.98 12.85 -26.61
N ALA A 162 -25.23 13.88 -26.21
CA ALA A 162 -25.30 14.34 -24.81
C ALA A 162 -26.12 15.58 -24.52
N GLU A 163 -26.67 16.27 -25.50
CA GLU A 163 -27.89 17.04 -25.22
C GLU A 163 -29.03 16.09 -24.83
N LEU A 164 -29.06 14.88 -25.40
CA LEU A 164 -29.98 13.80 -25.02
C LEU A 164 -29.59 13.05 -23.73
N GLY A 165 -28.57 13.53 -22.99
CA GLY A 165 -28.14 12.93 -21.72
C GLY A 165 -27.51 11.53 -21.83
N ARG A 166 -27.16 11.05 -23.04
CA ARG A 166 -26.45 9.78 -23.17
C ARG A 166 -24.98 9.97 -22.74
N PRO A 167 -24.47 9.15 -21.81
CA PRO A 167 -23.08 9.24 -21.37
C PRO A 167 -22.13 9.00 -22.55
N ARG A 168 -21.20 9.93 -22.78
CA ARG A 168 -20.33 9.92 -23.98
C ARG A 168 -19.02 9.17 -23.78
N LEU A 169 -18.58 9.09 -22.53
CA LEU A 169 -17.29 8.54 -22.19
C LEU A 169 -17.47 7.63 -21.01
N TRP A 170 -17.08 6.36 -21.16
CA TRP A 170 -16.90 5.48 -20.01
C TRP A 170 -15.43 5.19 -19.86
N GLN A 171 -14.80 5.87 -18.90
CA GLN A 171 -13.43 5.60 -18.50
C GLN A 171 -13.41 4.69 -17.28
N ALA A 172 -12.42 3.83 -17.20
CA ALA A 172 -12.07 3.14 -15.98
C ALA A 172 -10.63 3.46 -15.59
N ALA A 173 -10.43 3.85 -14.34
CA ALA A 173 -9.12 3.95 -13.72
C ALA A 173 -8.88 2.66 -12.93
N SER A 174 -8.10 1.74 -13.50
CA SER A 174 -7.84 0.40 -12.97
C SER A 174 -6.34 0.14 -12.79
N ALA A 175 -5.97 -1.08 -12.39
CA ALA A 175 -4.57 -1.53 -12.30
C ALA A 175 -3.76 -1.38 -13.60
N GLU A 176 -4.43 -1.29 -14.75
CA GLU A 176 -3.79 -1.17 -16.07
C GLU A 176 -3.62 0.28 -16.54
N GLY A 177 -4.02 1.25 -15.72
CA GLY A 177 -4.02 2.68 -16.05
C GLY A 177 -5.42 3.23 -16.24
N VAL A 178 -5.53 4.42 -16.85
CA VAL A 178 -6.81 4.96 -17.28
C VAL A 178 -7.10 4.40 -18.67
N LYS A 179 -8.13 3.55 -18.79
CA LYS A 179 -8.57 2.96 -20.06
C LYS A 179 -9.97 3.42 -20.39
N GLU A 180 -10.23 3.65 -21.67
CA GLU A 180 -11.59 3.82 -22.16
C GLU A 180 -12.26 2.44 -22.25
N VAL A 181 -13.21 2.17 -21.36
CA VAL A 181 -13.97 0.90 -21.32
C VAL A 181 -14.92 0.83 -22.49
N ARG A 182 -15.50 1.98 -22.85
CA ARG A 182 -16.41 2.12 -23.98
C ARG A 182 -16.24 3.49 -24.60
N ALA A 183 -15.49 3.56 -25.69
CA ALA A 183 -15.50 4.74 -26.54
C ALA A 183 -16.88 4.82 -27.23
N ALA A 184 -17.72 5.79 -26.86
CA ALA A 184 -19.04 5.93 -27.51
C ALA A 184 -18.92 6.21 -29.01
N VAL A 185 -17.78 6.80 -29.44
CA VAL A 185 -17.35 6.95 -30.82
C VAL A 185 -15.80 6.95 -30.84
N PRO A 186 -15.11 6.02 -31.53
CA PRO A 186 -13.65 5.90 -31.50
C PRO A 186 -12.87 7.18 -31.85
N SER A 187 -13.47 8.07 -32.64
CA SER A 187 -12.82 9.30 -33.11
C SER A 187 -12.91 10.49 -32.14
N LEU A 188 -13.61 10.37 -31.00
CA LEU A 188 -13.89 11.50 -30.11
C LEU A 188 -13.52 11.23 -28.64
N GLY A 189 -12.84 10.12 -28.32
CA GLY A 189 -12.39 9.80 -26.96
C GLY A 189 -11.46 10.86 -26.35
N PHE A 190 -10.68 11.56 -27.20
CA PHE A 190 -9.76 12.62 -26.75
C PHE A 190 -10.46 13.83 -26.10
N LEU A 191 -11.77 14.01 -26.32
CA LEU A 191 -12.50 15.20 -25.87
C LEU A 191 -12.91 15.20 -24.42
N GLY A 192 -12.78 14.08 -23.70
CA GLY A 192 -13.32 13.99 -22.36
C GLY A 192 -14.85 13.95 -22.33
N GLY A 193 -15.41 14.18 -21.15
CA GLY A 193 -16.83 14.05 -20.82
C GLY A 193 -17.76 15.02 -21.57
N PRO A 194 -19.07 14.96 -21.32
CA PRO A 194 -19.72 14.33 -20.16
C PRO A 194 -19.78 12.80 -20.25
N GLY A 195 -19.54 12.13 -19.12
CA GLY A 195 -19.41 10.68 -19.09
C GLY A 195 -19.41 10.10 -17.68
N PHE A 196 -19.17 8.79 -17.59
CA PHE A 196 -18.94 8.09 -16.33
C PHE A 196 -17.48 7.69 -16.24
N LEU A 197 -16.89 7.92 -15.08
CA LEU A 197 -15.61 7.37 -14.69
C LEU A 197 -15.86 6.34 -13.59
N THR A 198 -15.38 5.12 -13.80
CA THR A 198 -15.33 4.08 -12.77
C THR A 198 -13.90 3.99 -12.26
N VAL A 199 -13.68 4.33 -10.99
CA VAL A 199 -12.38 4.19 -10.34
C VAL A 199 -12.41 2.94 -9.48
N ASP A 200 -11.48 2.02 -9.71
CA ASP A 200 -11.37 0.79 -8.93
C ASP A 200 -10.97 1.07 -7.48
N ASN A 201 -11.31 0.15 -6.58
CA ASN A 201 -10.91 0.23 -5.18
C ASN A 201 -9.37 0.28 -5.05
N GLY A 202 -8.87 1.20 -4.22
CA GLY A 202 -7.43 1.40 -4.01
C GLY A 202 -6.78 2.35 -5.01
N TYR A 203 -7.56 2.99 -5.89
CA TYR A 203 -7.10 4.00 -6.83
C TYR A 203 -7.83 5.32 -6.64
N ALA A 204 -7.19 6.40 -7.11
CA ALA A 204 -7.80 7.68 -7.38
C ALA A 204 -7.47 8.08 -8.82
N ALA A 205 -8.33 8.92 -9.41
CA ALA A 205 -8.13 9.49 -10.72
C ALA A 205 -8.07 11.02 -10.60
N VAL A 206 -7.05 11.59 -11.24
CA VAL A 206 -6.93 13.03 -11.42
C VAL A 206 -7.70 13.39 -12.66
N LEU A 207 -8.68 14.27 -12.50
CA LEU A 207 -9.47 14.78 -13.60
C LEU A 207 -8.85 16.08 -14.10
N GLU A 208 -8.77 16.19 -15.42
CA GLU A 208 -8.25 17.36 -16.09
C GLU A 208 -9.27 17.88 -17.10
N ARG A 209 -9.34 19.21 -17.22
CA ARG A 209 -10.07 19.93 -18.25
C ARG A 209 -9.15 20.95 -18.88
N LEU A 210 -8.95 20.85 -20.20
CA LEU A 210 -8.05 21.74 -20.96
C LEU A 210 -6.62 21.81 -20.39
N GLY A 211 -6.12 20.69 -19.83
CA GLY A 211 -4.78 20.61 -19.24
C GLY A 211 -4.66 21.17 -17.81
N LEU A 212 -5.75 21.64 -17.22
CA LEU A 212 -5.81 22.04 -15.82
C LEU A 212 -6.48 20.94 -15.00
N VAL A 213 -5.90 20.62 -13.84
CA VAL A 213 -6.52 19.70 -12.89
C VAL A 213 -7.80 20.34 -12.35
N THR A 214 -8.94 19.68 -12.54
CA THR A 214 -10.25 20.15 -12.05
C THR A 214 -10.54 19.64 -10.66
N ARG A 215 -10.36 18.33 -10.44
CA ARG A 215 -10.59 17.66 -9.16
C ARG A 215 -9.96 16.28 -9.12
N VAL A 216 -9.84 15.72 -7.93
CA VAL A 216 -9.41 14.34 -7.70
C VAL A 216 -10.60 13.49 -7.26
N VAL A 217 -10.71 12.30 -7.83
CA VAL A 217 -11.83 11.40 -7.58
C VAL A 217 -11.32 10.05 -7.11
N GLY A 218 -11.78 9.60 -5.96
CA GLY A 218 -11.46 8.29 -5.40
C GLY A 218 -12.29 7.15 -6.01
N ALA A 219 -12.18 5.97 -5.41
CA ALA A 219 -12.89 4.77 -5.83
C ALA A 219 -14.42 4.97 -5.91
N GLY A 220 -15.03 4.41 -6.95
CA GLY A 220 -16.47 4.50 -7.20
C GLY A 220 -16.82 4.97 -8.61
N ILE A 221 -18.10 5.24 -8.85
CA ILE A 221 -18.60 5.77 -10.12
C ILE A 221 -18.81 7.27 -9.94
N THR A 222 -18.16 8.07 -10.80
CA THR A 222 -18.26 9.52 -10.78
C THR A 222 -18.64 10.06 -12.15
N TYR A 223 -19.51 11.06 -12.18
CA TYR A 223 -19.91 11.72 -13.41
C TYR A 223 -18.86 12.75 -13.80
N LEU A 224 -18.33 12.63 -15.02
CA LEU A 224 -17.39 13.59 -15.61
C LEU A 224 -18.14 14.81 -16.13
N GLU A 225 -17.62 16.00 -15.83
CA GLU A 225 -18.10 17.25 -16.39
C GLU A 225 -17.80 17.34 -17.90
N LYS A 226 -18.35 18.36 -18.54
CA LYS A 226 -18.06 18.66 -19.95
C LYS A 226 -16.55 18.89 -20.13
N ASP A 227 -15.96 18.20 -21.11
CA ASP A 227 -14.54 18.26 -21.48
C ASP A 227 -13.57 17.80 -20.37
N GLU A 228 -14.08 17.14 -19.33
CA GLU A 228 -13.28 16.58 -18.23
C GLU A 228 -12.86 15.15 -18.57
N LYS A 229 -11.58 14.81 -18.40
CA LYS A 229 -11.06 13.46 -18.62
C LYS A 229 -10.19 13.03 -17.44
N ALA A 230 -10.18 11.74 -17.13
CA ALA A 230 -9.16 11.20 -16.24
C ALA A 230 -7.83 11.11 -17.00
N THR A 231 -6.80 11.82 -16.53
CA THR A 231 -5.46 11.76 -17.14
C THR A 231 -4.53 10.88 -16.33
N ILE A 232 -4.47 11.10 -15.01
CA ILE A 232 -3.50 10.44 -14.14
C ILE A 232 -4.24 9.51 -13.18
N ARG A 233 -3.75 8.29 -13.06
CA ARG A 233 -4.18 7.35 -12.02
C ARG A 233 -3.19 7.39 -10.87
N ILE A 234 -3.72 7.62 -9.67
CA ILE A 234 -2.98 7.58 -8.41
C ILE A 234 -3.34 6.29 -7.69
N VAL A 235 -2.35 5.72 -7.03
CA VAL A 235 -2.52 4.47 -6.31
C VAL A 235 -2.50 4.73 -4.83
N LEU A 236 -3.60 4.39 -4.16
CA LEU A 236 -3.85 4.73 -2.76
C LEU A 236 -3.48 3.61 -1.80
N TYR A 237 -3.36 2.35 -2.25
CA TYR A 237 -3.01 1.25 -1.35
C TYR A 237 -1.50 1.21 -1.06
N ARG A 238 -1.15 0.61 0.08
CA ARG A 238 0.23 0.40 0.52
C ARG A 238 1.06 -0.36 -0.51
N ARG A 239 2.19 0.20 -0.92
CA ARG A 239 3.12 -0.38 -1.89
C ARG A 239 4.51 -0.50 -1.33
N THR A 240 5.26 -1.44 -1.89
CA THR A 240 6.66 -1.65 -1.57
C THR A 240 7.47 -1.35 -2.83
N MET A 241 8.42 -0.42 -2.71
CA MET A 241 9.30 -0.01 -3.80
C MET A 241 10.74 -0.38 -3.47
N ALA A 242 11.38 -1.13 -4.36
CA ALA A 242 12.81 -1.42 -4.27
C ALA A 242 13.58 -0.31 -5.01
N VAL A 243 14.43 0.40 -4.29
CA VAL A 243 15.29 1.46 -4.78
C VAL A 243 16.70 0.93 -4.80
N THR A 244 17.29 0.80 -5.99
CA THR A 244 18.69 0.38 -6.13
C THR A 244 19.56 1.62 -6.14
N LEU A 245 20.56 1.65 -5.28
CA LEU A 245 21.53 2.71 -5.19
C LEU A 245 22.85 2.25 -5.77
N ALA A 246 23.29 2.93 -6.82
CA ALA A 246 24.62 2.74 -7.39
C ALA A 246 25.64 3.68 -6.74
N ASN A 247 26.88 3.20 -6.61
CA ASN A 247 28.08 3.95 -6.20
C ASN A 247 27.89 4.69 -4.87
N ALA A 248 27.38 4.00 -3.86
CA ALA A 248 27.26 4.59 -2.53
C ALA A 248 28.58 4.42 -1.77
N ARG A 249 29.04 5.49 -1.14
CA ARG A 249 30.30 5.49 -0.39
C ARG A 249 30.04 5.37 1.10
N THR A 250 30.72 4.44 1.76
CA THR A 250 30.70 4.29 3.22
C THR A 250 31.69 5.25 3.88
N ARG A 251 31.68 5.33 5.22
CA ARG A 251 32.55 6.20 6.00
C ARG A 251 34.05 5.90 5.80
N ASP A 252 34.37 4.63 5.69
CA ASP A 252 35.69 4.07 5.38
C ASP A 252 36.06 4.16 3.89
N GLN A 253 35.33 4.98 3.12
CA GLN A 253 35.58 5.31 1.72
C GLN A 253 35.41 4.16 0.71
N PHE A 254 34.88 3.01 1.12
CA PHE A 254 34.56 1.93 0.18
C PHE A 254 33.36 2.31 -0.67
N GLU A 255 33.48 2.02 -1.97
CA GLU A 255 32.40 2.21 -2.93
C GLU A 255 31.59 0.92 -3.06
N LEU A 256 30.31 1.00 -2.73
CA LEU A 256 29.33 -0.06 -2.94
C LEU A 256 28.81 0.03 -4.38
N PRO A 257 29.11 -0.95 -5.24
CA PRO A 257 28.67 -0.94 -6.63
C PRO A 257 27.15 -0.90 -6.74
N SER A 258 26.45 -1.70 -5.93
CA SER A 258 25.01 -1.54 -5.76
C SER A 258 24.52 -2.03 -4.40
N PHE A 259 23.48 -1.39 -3.89
CA PHE A 259 22.70 -1.93 -2.77
C PHE A 259 21.24 -1.52 -2.89
N THR A 260 20.34 -2.39 -2.45
CA THR A 260 18.89 -2.17 -2.60
C THR A 260 18.27 -1.75 -1.27
N ILE A 261 17.47 -0.69 -1.28
CA ILE A 261 16.59 -0.33 -0.17
C ILE A 261 15.15 -0.54 -0.58
N THR A 262 14.41 -1.26 0.24
CA THR A 262 12.99 -1.52 0.03
C THR A 262 12.18 -0.59 0.94
N VAL A 263 11.40 0.31 0.36
CA VAL A 263 10.57 1.29 1.06
C VAL A 263 9.09 0.91 0.92
N THR A 264 8.44 0.60 2.04
CA THR A 264 6.99 0.40 2.09
C THR A 264 6.30 1.71 2.43
N HIS A 265 5.40 2.18 1.56
CA HIS A 265 4.78 3.51 1.64
C HIS A 265 3.31 3.49 1.19
N GLU A 266 2.58 4.56 1.49
CA GLU A 266 1.18 4.80 1.10
C GLU A 266 0.91 6.31 1.03
N LEU A 267 -0.07 6.70 0.23
CA LEU A 267 -0.48 8.09 0.10
C LEU A 267 -1.64 8.33 1.09
N LEU A 268 -1.42 9.13 2.14
CA LEU A 268 -2.41 9.33 3.19
C LEU A 268 -3.14 10.67 3.04
N GLU A 269 -4.44 10.66 3.38
CA GLU A 269 -5.27 11.87 3.50
C GLU A 269 -4.71 12.82 4.55
N LYS A 270 -4.43 12.30 5.75
CA LYS A 270 -4.04 13.14 6.87
C LYS A 270 -2.92 12.46 7.62
N HIS A 271 -1.86 13.20 7.92
CA HIS A 271 -0.73 12.66 8.68
C HIS A 271 -1.29 12.08 10.00
N PRO A 272 -1.05 10.80 10.34
CA PRO A 272 -1.63 10.21 11.55
C PRO A 272 -1.22 10.99 12.79
N ASP A 273 -0.02 11.57 12.79
CA ASP A 273 0.49 12.41 13.88
C ASP A 273 -0.10 13.84 13.92
N SER A 274 -0.85 14.26 12.88
CA SER A 274 -1.63 15.51 12.92
C SER A 274 -2.99 15.35 13.60
N VAL A 275 -3.34 14.12 13.98
CA VAL A 275 -4.28 13.90 15.08
C VAL A 275 -3.51 14.23 16.35
N THR A 276 -3.44 15.52 16.67
CA THR A 276 -2.99 15.98 17.99
C THR A 276 -3.71 15.13 19.04
N PRO A 277 -3.00 14.49 20.00
CA PRO A 277 -3.61 13.73 21.10
C PRO A 277 -4.54 14.55 22.02
N ASP A 278 -4.85 15.80 21.66
CA ASP A 278 -5.58 16.77 22.45
C ASP A 278 -7.12 16.64 22.37
N ALA A 279 -7.66 15.64 21.65
CA ALA A 279 -9.11 15.46 21.57
C ALA A 279 -9.72 14.63 22.71
N ASP A 280 -8.91 14.03 23.60
CA ASP A 280 -9.41 13.20 24.71
C ASP A 280 -9.03 13.73 26.11
N LYS A 281 -8.50 14.96 26.19
CA LYS A 281 -8.36 15.67 27.47
C LYS A 281 -9.60 16.53 27.74
N GLY A 282 -10.59 15.89 28.36
CA GLY A 282 -11.45 16.52 29.35
C GLY A 282 -12.29 17.73 28.91
N LYS A 283 -13.38 17.48 28.17
CA LYS A 283 -14.61 18.28 28.34
C LYS A 283 -15.55 17.57 29.33
N THR A 284 -15.15 17.58 30.60
CA THR A 284 -16.07 17.39 31.73
C THR A 284 -16.25 18.73 32.40
N GLY A 285 -17.44 19.32 32.25
CA GLY A 285 -17.93 20.41 33.09
C GLY A 285 -17.86 21.81 32.48
N GLY A 286 -19.03 22.41 32.24
CA GLY A 286 -19.18 23.84 31.97
C GLY A 286 -20.36 24.18 31.05
N ASP A 287 -21.57 24.18 31.63
CA ASP A 287 -22.76 25.02 31.37
C ASP A 287 -23.07 25.42 29.91
N SER A 288 -24.11 24.87 29.27
CA SER A 288 -25.56 25.19 29.42
C SER A 288 -25.87 26.69 29.33
N ASP A 289 -26.10 27.18 28.10
CA ASP A 289 -27.33 27.95 27.74
C ASP A 289 -27.36 28.53 26.31
N THR A 290 -26.31 28.38 25.49
CA THR A 290 -26.29 28.99 24.13
C THR A 290 -26.82 28.12 22.98
N ASP A 291 -27.16 26.85 23.20
CA ASP A 291 -27.58 25.95 22.11
C ASP A 291 -29.06 26.07 21.71
N ALA A 292 -29.91 26.70 22.52
CA ALA A 292 -31.32 26.91 22.18
C ALA A 292 -31.51 27.95 21.06
N ASP A 293 -30.62 28.95 20.95
CA ASP A 293 -30.75 30.05 19.99
C ASP A 293 -30.27 29.66 18.57
N TRP A 294 -29.41 28.65 18.46
CA TRP A 294 -28.90 28.17 17.18
C TRP A 294 -29.92 27.27 16.44
N HIS A 295 -30.66 26.44 17.18
CA HIS A 295 -31.59 25.48 16.60
C HIS A 295 -32.80 26.12 15.91
N TRP A 296 -33.38 27.21 16.45
CA TRP A 296 -34.54 27.84 15.82
C TRP A 296 -34.17 28.66 14.58
N ARG A 297 -32.99 29.30 14.56
CA ARG A 297 -32.49 30.02 13.37
C ARG A 297 -32.20 29.08 12.21
N HIS A 298 -31.61 27.91 12.46
CA HIS A 298 -31.40 26.89 11.42
C HIS A 298 -32.72 26.28 10.92
N TRP A 299 -33.69 26.11 11.81
CA TRP A 299 -35.03 25.63 11.44
C TRP A 299 -35.79 26.64 10.57
N LEU A 300 -35.78 27.94 10.93
CA LEU A 300 -36.41 29.01 10.16
C LEU A 300 -35.75 29.15 8.77
N TRP A 301 -34.43 29.00 8.69
CA TRP A 301 -33.69 29.13 7.43
C TRP A 301 -33.90 27.97 6.47
N ASN A 302 -34.05 26.74 6.98
CA ASN A 302 -34.46 25.60 6.16
C ASN A 302 -35.91 25.73 5.63
N TRP A 303 -36.81 26.35 6.41
CA TRP A 303 -38.18 26.62 5.96
C TRP A 303 -38.23 27.64 4.82
N VAL A 304 -37.42 28.72 4.92
CA VAL A 304 -37.29 29.70 3.83
C VAL A 304 -36.69 29.07 2.58
N LEU A 305 -35.68 28.21 2.70
CA LEU A 305 -35.09 27.50 1.56
C LEU A 305 -36.08 26.54 0.87
N LEU A 306 -36.94 25.87 1.63
CA LEU A 306 -38.03 25.05 1.11
C LEU A 306 -39.07 25.88 0.33
N ALA A 307 -39.38 27.10 0.79
CA ALA A 307 -40.30 28.00 0.10
C ALA A 307 -39.76 28.56 -1.23
N VAL A 308 -38.43 28.61 -1.41
CA VAL A 308 -37.79 29.09 -2.65
C VAL A 308 -37.51 27.96 -3.66
N GLY A 309 -37.92 26.72 -3.39
CA GLY A 309 -37.74 25.60 -4.32
C GLY A 309 -36.28 25.16 -4.52
N LYS A 310 -35.34 25.71 -3.73
CA LYS A 310 -33.97 25.20 -3.63
C LYS A 310 -33.96 24.10 -2.59
N VAL A 311 -34.19 22.86 -3.02
CA VAL A 311 -33.94 21.68 -2.19
C VAL A 311 -32.44 21.69 -1.85
N PRO A 312 -32.03 21.88 -0.59
CA PRO A 312 -30.65 21.65 -0.22
C PRO A 312 -30.41 20.15 -0.37
N THR A 313 -29.63 19.74 -1.36
CA THR A 313 -29.16 18.36 -1.51
C THR A 313 -28.07 18.07 -0.47
N THR A 314 -28.34 18.33 0.80
CA THR A 314 -27.59 17.73 1.91
C THR A 314 -28.24 16.39 2.21
N SER A 315 -28.14 15.50 1.23
CA SER A 315 -28.28 14.06 1.46
C SER A 315 -27.16 13.67 2.42
N THR A 316 -27.48 13.61 3.71
CA THR A 316 -26.72 12.87 4.72
C THR A 316 -26.92 11.38 4.52
N SER A 317 -26.89 10.92 3.26
CA SER A 317 -26.58 9.54 2.96
C SER A 317 -25.23 9.28 3.60
N LYS A 318 -25.22 8.36 4.56
CA LYS A 318 -24.02 7.84 5.20
C LYS A 318 -23.10 7.38 4.07
N LYS A 319 -22.18 8.27 3.65
CA LYS A 319 -21.27 8.00 2.53
C LYS A 319 -20.68 6.61 2.82
N PRO A 320 -20.78 5.65 1.88
CA PRO A 320 -20.19 4.35 2.08
C PRO A 320 -18.74 4.60 2.53
N SER A 321 -18.36 4.04 3.67
CA SER A 321 -17.05 4.31 4.27
C SER A 321 -16.00 3.98 3.23
N VAL A 322 -15.41 5.02 2.64
CA VAL A 322 -14.45 4.88 1.56
C VAL A 322 -13.28 4.10 2.14
N ARG A 323 -13.01 2.90 1.59
CA ARG A 323 -12.02 1.95 2.14
C ARG A 323 -10.58 2.49 2.09
N TYR A 324 -10.37 3.59 1.36
CA TYR A 324 -9.10 4.28 1.17
C TYR A 324 -9.35 5.80 1.18
N PRO A 325 -9.36 6.45 2.36
CA PRO A 325 -9.41 7.92 2.48
C PRO A 325 -8.23 8.57 1.73
N TYR A 326 -8.45 9.72 1.09
CA TYR A 326 -7.41 10.49 0.39
C TYR A 326 -7.67 12.00 0.52
N ASP A 327 -6.60 12.80 0.53
CA ASP A 327 -6.67 14.27 0.60
C ASP A 327 -6.38 14.83 -0.78
N GLU A 328 -7.37 15.56 -1.30
CA GLU A 328 -7.27 16.22 -2.59
C GLU A 328 -6.15 17.26 -2.60
N ASP A 329 -5.93 18.02 -1.51
CA ASP A 329 -4.89 19.04 -1.44
C ASP A 329 -3.48 18.43 -1.47
N VAL A 330 -3.31 17.28 -0.84
CA VAL A 330 -2.06 16.51 -0.86
C VAL A 330 -1.74 16.07 -2.29
N ILE A 331 -2.73 15.49 -2.96
CA ILE A 331 -2.60 15.02 -4.33
C ILE A 331 -2.30 16.20 -5.27
N LEU A 332 -3.04 17.30 -5.14
CA LEU A 332 -2.83 18.52 -5.92
C LEU A 332 -1.43 19.10 -5.68
N LYS A 333 -0.94 19.14 -4.44
CA LYS A 333 0.43 19.59 -4.13
C LYS A 333 1.50 18.70 -4.76
N MET A 334 1.30 17.39 -4.80
CA MET A 334 2.19 16.51 -5.55
C MET A 334 2.15 16.80 -7.04
N LEU A 335 0.96 17.10 -7.57
CA LEU A 335 0.71 17.36 -8.98
C LEU A 335 1.09 18.79 -9.43
N TRP A 336 1.33 19.73 -8.53
CA TRP A 336 1.53 21.13 -8.91
C TRP A 336 2.97 21.50 -9.29
N LYS A 337 3.78 20.53 -9.77
CA LYS A 337 5.04 20.86 -10.45
C LYS A 337 4.74 21.15 -11.93
N PRO A 338 5.08 22.34 -12.45
CA PRO A 338 4.35 22.95 -13.56
C PRO A 338 4.43 22.27 -14.93
N HIS A 339 5.23 21.23 -15.16
CA HIS A 339 5.31 20.53 -16.46
C HIS A 339 5.53 19.04 -16.20
N PHE A 340 4.47 18.23 -16.24
CA PHE A 340 4.62 16.79 -16.23
C PHE A 340 4.60 16.24 -17.65
N PRO A 341 5.66 15.52 -18.06
CA PRO A 341 5.54 14.68 -19.23
C PRO A 341 4.48 13.58 -18.97
N PRO A 342 3.86 13.02 -20.01
CA PRO A 342 2.80 12.01 -19.87
C PRO A 342 3.25 10.73 -19.14
N ASP A 343 4.55 10.51 -18.95
CA ASP A 343 5.17 9.43 -18.16
C ASP A 343 5.62 9.87 -16.75
N TRP A 344 5.14 11.03 -16.27
CA TRP A 344 5.46 11.48 -14.93
C TRP A 344 4.86 10.54 -13.90
N ASP A 345 5.75 9.98 -13.08
CA ASP A 345 5.40 9.12 -11.97
C ASP A 345 6.01 9.72 -10.70
N TRP A 346 5.16 10.07 -9.72
CA TRP A 346 5.60 10.59 -8.44
C TRP A 346 6.52 9.60 -7.70
N THR A 347 6.46 8.30 -8.04
CA THR A 347 7.39 7.30 -7.52
C THR A 347 8.85 7.62 -7.86
N LYS A 348 9.13 8.28 -9.00
CA LYS A 348 10.48 8.76 -9.35
C LYS A 348 11.00 9.81 -8.35
N SER A 349 10.11 10.66 -7.83
CA SER A 349 10.44 11.63 -6.78
C SER A 349 10.72 10.93 -5.44
N LEU A 350 9.92 9.93 -5.09
CA LEU A 350 10.14 9.08 -3.92
C LEU A 350 11.48 8.33 -4.01
N GLU A 351 11.79 7.77 -5.18
CA GLU A 351 13.04 7.07 -5.46
C GLU A 351 14.23 8.01 -5.27
N SER A 352 14.21 9.18 -5.92
CA SER A 352 15.28 10.18 -5.82
C SER A 352 15.53 10.64 -4.38
N GLN A 353 14.47 10.92 -3.61
CA GLN A 353 14.59 11.30 -2.20
C GLN A 353 15.11 10.15 -1.34
N THR A 354 14.65 8.92 -1.59
CA THR A 354 15.14 7.70 -0.93
C THR A 354 16.63 7.52 -1.19
N GLN A 355 17.08 7.66 -2.45
CA GLN A 355 18.48 7.57 -2.82
C GLN A 355 19.33 8.62 -2.10
N ALA A 356 18.86 9.88 -2.07
CA ALA A 356 19.57 10.98 -1.42
C ALA A 356 19.73 10.75 0.10
N VAL A 357 18.63 10.44 0.80
CA VAL A 357 18.65 10.22 2.26
C VAL A 357 19.50 9.00 2.62
N ALA A 358 19.37 7.92 1.87
CA ALA A 358 20.14 6.71 2.12
C ALA A 358 21.65 6.91 1.89
N ARG A 359 22.05 7.61 0.82
CA ARG A 359 23.47 7.97 0.59
C ARG A 359 24.02 8.83 1.73
N GLU A 360 23.25 9.82 2.17
CA GLU A 360 23.63 10.70 3.27
C GLU A 360 23.91 9.93 4.56
N TRP A 361 23.08 8.94 4.89
CA TRP A 361 23.25 8.16 6.11
C TRP A 361 24.31 7.08 5.99
N ILE A 362 24.44 6.39 4.86
CA ILE A 362 25.44 5.33 4.67
C ILE A 362 26.87 5.85 4.76
N MET A 363 27.10 7.08 4.28
CA MET A 363 28.36 7.79 4.43
C MET A 363 28.85 7.89 5.90
N ARG A 364 27.96 7.72 6.88
CA ARG A 364 28.27 7.86 8.31
C ARG A 364 28.62 6.54 8.99
N TYR A 365 28.45 5.40 8.32
CA TYR A 365 28.71 4.07 8.85
C TYR A 365 29.86 3.39 8.09
N ASP A 366 30.66 2.62 8.81
CA ASP A 366 31.72 1.80 8.23
C ASP A 366 31.13 0.55 7.56
N LEU A 367 31.76 0.07 6.49
CA LEU A 367 31.25 -1.06 5.72
C LEU A 367 31.11 -2.33 6.59
N GLN A 368 32.05 -2.53 7.52
CA GLN A 368 32.06 -3.66 8.44
C GLN A 368 30.81 -3.69 9.32
N ASP A 369 30.37 -2.54 9.82
CA ASP A 369 29.20 -2.44 10.69
C ASP A 369 27.89 -2.69 9.93
N LEU A 370 27.87 -2.37 8.63
CA LEU A 370 26.72 -2.60 7.75
C LEU A 370 26.57 -4.07 7.34
N ILE A 371 27.69 -4.77 7.12
CA ILE A 371 27.72 -6.19 6.72
C ILE A 371 27.48 -7.11 7.92
N ALA A 372 27.90 -6.73 9.13
CA ALA A 372 27.74 -7.54 10.32
C ALA A 372 26.26 -7.93 10.55
N SER A 373 25.97 -9.24 10.47
CA SER A 373 24.60 -9.80 10.48
C SER A 373 23.82 -9.52 11.77
N ALA A 374 24.51 -9.22 12.87
CA ALA A 374 23.92 -8.87 14.17
C ALA A 374 23.77 -7.34 14.40
N GLY A 375 24.05 -6.51 13.39
CA GLY A 375 24.35 -5.09 13.56
C GLY A 375 23.22 -4.22 14.11
N THR A 376 23.42 -3.73 15.35
CA THR A 376 22.74 -2.54 15.88
C THR A 376 22.88 -1.35 14.93
N ALA A 377 24.04 -1.20 14.28
CA ALA A 377 24.32 -0.17 13.27
C ALA A 377 23.35 -0.23 12.08
N ARG A 378 23.08 -1.43 11.52
CA ARG A 378 22.13 -1.59 10.40
C ARG A 378 20.71 -1.17 10.81
N ARG A 379 20.27 -1.51 12.02
CA ARG A 379 18.96 -1.10 12.53
C ARG A 379 18.90 0.40 12.77
N GLU A 380 19.95 0.97 13.36
CA GLU A 380 20.04 2.40 13.63
C GLU A 380 20.05 3.22 12.33
N LEU A 381 20.83 2.79 11.32
CA LEU A 381 20.82 3.35 9.97
C LEU A 381 19.39 3.35 9.41
N LEU A 382 18.71 2.20 9.39
CA LEU A 382 17.37 2.08 8.85
C LEU A 382 16.36 2.96 9.59
N GLN A 383 16.45 3.04 10.91
CA GLN A 383 15.58 3.89 11.72
C GLN A 383 15.81 5.39 11.41
N LYS A 384 17.06 5.80 11.20
CA LYS A 384 17.40 7.18 10.83
C LYS A 384 16.94 7.52 9.42
N VAL A 385 17.17 6.63 8.45
CA VAL A 385 16.67 6.76 7.07
C VAL A 385 15.14 6.84 7.06
N GLU A 386 14.46 5.96 7.80
CA GLU A 386 12.99 5.96 7.92
C GLU A 386 12.46 7.26 8.51
N ARG A 387 13.07 7.75 9.60
CA ARG A 387 12.68 9.02 10.25
C ARG A 387 12.82 10.21 9.29
N ASP A 388 13.94 10.31 8.58
CA ASP A 388 14.19 11.40 7.65
C ASP A 388 13.27 11.32 6.43
N LEU A 389 13.03 10.12 5.91
CA LEU A 389 12.08 9.92 4.82
C LEU A 389 10.66 10.29 5.24
N ARG A 390 10.20 9.86 6.42
CA ARG A 390 8.89 10.30 6.97
C ARG A 390 8.81 11.82 7.06
N THR A 391 9.86 12.48 7.52
CA THR A 391 9.88 13.94 7.68
C THR A 391 9.85 14.68 6.33
N ARG A 392 10.63 14.22 5.34
CA ARG A 392 10.71 14.87 4.01
C ARG A 392 9.47 14.57 3.16
N LEU A 393 9.04 13.32 3.12
CA LEU A 393 7.94 12.83 2.28
C LEU A 393 6.57 13.04 2.93
N GLY A 394 6.48 13.09 4.26
CA GLY A 394 5.25 13.41 4.98
C GLY A 394 4.73 14.82 4.64
N LYS A 395 5.64 15.78 4.35
CA LYS A 395 5.27 17.10 3.82
C LYS A 395 4.62 17.05 2.43
N GLN A 396 4.86 15.98 1.69
CA GLN A 396 4.24 15.71 0.40
C GLN A 396 2.98 14.86 0.55
N GLY A 397 2.67 14.34 1.75
CA GLY A 397 1.56 13.43 2.02
C GLY A 397 1.82 11.96 1.67
N ILE A 398 3.09 11.57 1.49
CA ILE A 398 3.49 10.16 1.42
C ILE A 398 3.88 9.72 2.82
N TYR A 399 3.22 8.68 3.31
CA TYR A 399 3.55 8.03 4.56
C TYR A 399 4.45 6.83 4.33
N VAL A 400 5.58 6.78 5.04
CA VAL A 400 6.53 5.67 4.96
C VAL A 400 6.30 4.72 6.15
N PHE A 401 5.87 3.50 5.89
CA PHE A 401 5.62 2.50 6.93
C PHE A 401 6.90 1.87 7.45
N SER A 402 7.77 1.43 6.53
CA SER A 402 9.00 0.74 6.90
C SER A 402 10.05 0.88 5.82
N VAL A 403 11.30 0.99 6.25
CA VAL A 403 12.47 0.90 5.37
C VAL A 403 13.22 -0.39 5.68
N ARG A 404 13.51 -1.18 4.65
CA ARG A 404 14.29 -2.42 4.77
C ARG A 404 15.53 -2.33 3.89
N LEU A 405 16.66 -2.76 4.42
CA LEU A 405 17.89 -2.92 3.63
C LEU A 405 17.86 -4.28 2.95
N GLY A 406 17.96 -4.31 1.63
CA GLY A 406 18.10 -5.50 0.82
C GLY A 406 19.53 -6.06 0.82
N GLU A 407 19.91 -6.72 -0.27
CA GLU A 407 21.27 -7.22 -0.46
C GLU A 407 22.24 -6.05 -0.70
N ILE A 408 23.39 -6.10 -0.03
CA ILE A 408 24.52 -5.20 -0.27
C ILE A 408 25.49 -5.96 -1.17
N GLN A 409 25.66 -5.50 -2.42
CA GLN A 409 26.69 -6.05 -3.29
C GLN A 409 28.02 -5.40 -2.92
N ALA A 410 28.81 -6.09 -2.11
CA ALA A 410 30.21 -5.72 -1.89
C ALA A 410 31.09 -6.20 -3.07
N PRO A 411 32.11 -5.42 -3.47
CA PRO A 411 33.14 -5.87 -4.40
C PRO A 411 33.73 -7.24 -3.99
N GLU A 412 34.08 -8.07 -4.98
CA GLU A 412 34.57 -9.44 -4.72
C GLU A 412 35.83 -9.46 -3.85
N GLU A 413 36.73 -8.49 -4.04
CA GLU A 413 37.93 -8.31 -3.23
C GLU A 413 37.60 -8.12 -1.74
N ILE A 414 36.61 -7.29 -1.45
CA ILE A 414 36.16 -7.04 -0.08
C ILE A 414 35.46 -8.28 0.49
N ARG A 415 34.64 -8.97 -0.31
CA ARG A 415 34.01 -10.22 0.11
C ARG A 415 35.05 -11.26 0.52
N LYS A 416 36.14 -11.41 -0.24
CA LYS A 416 37.27 -12.30 0.10
C LYS A 416 37.92 -11.88 1.41
N LEU A 417 38.23 -10.60 1.60
CA LEU A 417 38.79 -10.09 2.86
C LEU A 417 37.89 -10.34 4.08
N PHE A 418 36.57 -10.18 3.92
CA PHE A 418 35.61 -10.50 4.99
C PHE A 418 35.55 -12.00 5.28
N GLN A 419 35.55 -12.84 4.25
CA GLN A 419 35.61 -14.29 4.41
C GLN A 419 36.90 -14.73 5.13
N GLU A 420 38.05 -14.17 4.75
CA GLU A 420 39.34 -14.42 5.41
C GLU A 420 39.33 -13.93 6.87
N ARG A 421 38.78 -12.76 7.16
CA ARG A 421 38.65 -12.28 8.55
C ARG A 421 37.71 -13.16 9.36
N GLN A 422 36.58 -13.59 8.80
CA GLN A 422 35.65 -14.49 9.49
C GLN A 422 36.29 -15.84 9.76
N THR A 423 36.96 -16.45 8.78
CA THR A 423 37.66 -17.72 8.98
C THR A 423 38.78 -17.58 10.01
N ASN A 424 39.55 -16.48 9.99
CA ASN A 424 40.56 -16.19 10.99
C ASN A 424 39.97 -15.97 12.39
N THR A 425 38.82 -15.30 12.50
CA THR A 425 38.15 -15.07 13.80
C THR A 425 37.62 -16.38 14.38
N VAL A 426 36.96 -17.21 13.56
CA VAL A 426 36.50 -18.55 13.96
C VAL A 426 37.68 -19.44 14.33
N ARG A 427 38.77 -19.38 13.56
CA ARG A 427 40.01 -20.11 13.86
C ARG A 427 40.63 -19.65 15.18
N HIS A 428 40.66 -18.35 15.45
CA HIS A 428 41.19 -17.80 16.69
C HIS A 428 40.33 -18.20 17.90
N GLN A 429 39.00 -18.14 17.78
CA GLN A 429 38.07 -18.61 18.81
C GLN A 429 38.25 -20.10 19.10
N LYS A 430 38.41 -20.92 18.07
CA LYS A 430 38.68 -22.36 18.22
C LYS A 430 39.99 -22.61 18.95
N LEU A 431 41.05 -21.88 18.61
CA LEU A 431 42.35 -21.98 19.31
C LEU A 431 42.27 -21.56 20.78
N LEU A 432 41.50 -20.51 21.09
CA LEU A 432 41.26 -20.10 22.48
C LEU A 432 40.50 -21.18 23.25
N GLN A 433 39.45 -21.74 22.65
CA GLN A 433 38.69 -22.84 23.27
C GLN A 433 39.55 -24.09 23.48
N GLU A 434 40.42 -24.43 22.53
CA GLU A 434 41.39 -25.52 22.68
C GLU A 434 42.40 -25.23 23.79
N ALA A 435 42.88 -23.99 23.92
CA ALA A 435 43.78 -23.59 24.99
C ALA A 435 43.10 -23.64 26.37
N GLU A 436 41.84 -23.21 26.46
CA GLU A 436 41.03 -23.31 27.68
C GLU A 436 40.76 -24.76 28.06
N ASN A 437 40.42 -25.61 27.10
CA ASN A 437 40.21 -27.04 27.33
C ASN A 437 41.50 -27.71 27.82
N LYS A 438 42.65 -27.41 27.18
CA LYS A 438 43.96 -27.91 27.63
C LYS A 438 44.30 -27.43 29.04
N ARG A 439 44.02 -26.16 29.35
CA ARG A 439 44.21 -25.61 30.69
C ARG A 439 43.32 -26.33 31.71
N ALA A 440 42.04 -26.54 31.40
CA ALA A 440 41.11 -27.25 32.26
C ALA A 440 41.53 -28.70 32.50
N LEU A 441 42.02 -29.40 31.46
CA LEU A 441 42.57 -30.75 31.60
C LEU A 441 43.81 -30.76 32.50
N SER A 442 44.76 -29.85 32.28
CA SER A 442 45.96 -29.77 33.12
C SER A 442 45.65 -29.47 34.59
N LEU A 443 44.63 -28.64 34.87
CA LEU A 443 44.18 -28.39 36.23
C LEU A 443 43.57 -29.65 36.87
N ARG A 444 42.73 -30.39 36.12
CA ARG A 444 42.19 -31.67 36.60
C ARG A 444 43.28 -32.71 36.85
N GLU A 445 44.30 -32.77 36.01
CA GLU A 445 45.45 -33.66 36.20
C GLU A 445 46.24 -33.27 37.46
N ASN A 446 46.51 -31.98 37.66
CA ASN A 446 47.19 -31.48 38.85
C ASN A 446 46.36 -31.73 40.13
N ASP A 447 45.05 -31.52 40.09
CA ASP A 447 44.15 -31.80 41.22
C ASP A 447 44.10 -33.30 41.52
N ALA A 448 44.05 -34.15 40.50
CA ALA A 448 44.10 -35.60 40.66
C ALA A 448 45.44 -36.05 41.26
N GLN A 449 46.56 -35.44 40.84
CA GLN A 449 47.88 -35.71 41.43
C GLN A 449 47.96 -35.22 42.87
N ALA A 450 47.45 -34.03 43.18
CA ALA A 450 47.41 -33.51 44.55
C ALA A 450 46.58 -34.41 45.47
N LEU A 451 45.40 -34.85 45.02
CA LEU A 451 44.56 -35.81 45.74
C LEU A 451 45.24 -37.18 45.90
N ALA A 452 45.99 -37.64 44.90
CA ALA A 452 46.75 -38.88 45.00
C ALA A 452 47.87 -38.78 46.04
N ILE A 453 48.60 -37.66 46.07
CA ILE A 453 49.63 -37.37 47.08
C ILE A 453 49.01 -37.29 48.47
N GLU A 454 47.87 -36.61 48.61
CA GLU A 454 47.15 -36.50 49.89
C GLU A 454 46.70 -37.87 50.42
N ARG A 455 46.08 -38.70 49.56
CA ARG A 455 45.70 -40.07 49.92
C ARG A 455 46.89 -40.92 50.33
N LEU A 456 47.99 -40.81 49.61
CA LEU A 456 49.22 -41.53 49.91
C LEU A 456 49.82 -41.07 51.25
N ALA A 457 49.76 -39.77 51.57
CA ALA A 457 50.18 -39.24 52.86
C ALA A 457 49.28 -39.71 54.02
N GLN A 458 47.95 -39.68 53.84
CA GLN A 458 46.99 -40.21 54.82
C GLN A 458 47.20 -41.70 55.06
N PHE A 459 47.41 -42.46 54.00
CA PHE A 459 47.70 -43.89 54.08
C PHE A 459 49.02 -44.16 54.81
N LYS A 460 50.11 -43.45 54.48
CA LYS A 460 51.38 -43.52 55.22
C LYS A 460 51.19 -43.23 56.71
N ALA A 461 50.35 -42.26 57.07
CA ALA A 461 50.02 -41.95 58.46
C ALA A 461 49.25 -43.09 59.16
N GLN A 462 48.24 -43.67 58.50
CA GLN A 462 47.47 -44.81 59.03
C GLN A 462 48.35 -46.05 59.24
N VAL A 463 49.20 -46.40 58.27
CA VAL A 463 50.16 -47.51 58.40
C VAL A 463 51.12 -47.26 59.56
N ARG A 464 51.62 -46.03 59.70
CA ARG A 464 52.49 -45.66 60.83
C ARG A 464 51.77 -45.85 62.17
N GLU A 465 50.53 -45.40 62.28
CA GLU A 465 49.73 -45.55 63.49
C GLU A 465 49.46 -47.04 63.80
N GLN A 466 49.08 -47.84 62.81
CA GLN A 466 48.86 -49.27 62.97
C GLN A 466 50.13 -50.01 63.37
N LEU A 467 51.27 -49.71 62.76
CA LEU A 467 52.56 -50.28 63.13
C LEU A 467 52.95 -49.90 64.56
N VAL A 468 52.83 -48.61 64.92
CA VAL A 468 53.08 -48.15 66.30
C VAL A 468 52.18 -48.91 67.27
N ARG A 469 50.88 -49.04 66.97
CA ARG A 469 49.92 -49.76 67.80
C ARG A 469 50.25 -51.25 67.92
N GLN A 470 50.42 -51.96 66.81
CA GLN A 470 50.76 -53.38 66.79
C GLN A 470 52.08 -53.70 67.50
N LEU A 471 53.03 -52.76 67.51
CA LEU A 471 54.31 -52.94 68.18
C LEU A 471 54.29 -52.50 69.65
N THR A 472 53.39 -51.58 70.03
CA THR A 472 53.19 -51.19 71.44
C THR A 472 52.23 -52.11 72.20
N GLU A 473 51.27 -52.74 71.53
CA GLU A 473 50.32 -53.71 72.11
C GLU A 473 51.04 -54.88 72.83
N PRO A 474 52.04 -55.57 72.23
CA PRO A 474 52.76 -56.67 72.90
C PRO A 474 53.74 -56.18 73.98
N LEU A 475 54.10 -54.89 73.98
CA LEU A 475 54.90 -54.27 75.05
C LEU A 475 54.03 -53.92 76.28
N ARG A 476 52.70 -53.88 76.14
CA ARG A 476 51.75 -53.81 77.25
C ARG A 476 51.48 -55.21 77.78
N VAL A 477 52.37 -55.71 78.63
CA VAL A 477 52.10 -56.92 79.42
C VAL A 477 50.97 -56.62 80.42
N SER A 478 50.05 -57.57 80.54
CA SER A 478 48.75 -57.51 81.25
C SER A 478 48.79 -57.12 82.73
N ASP A 479 49.97 -56.96 83.34
CA ASP A 479 50.16 -56.66 84.77
C ASP A 479 51.04 -55.41 85.03
N GLY A 480 51.30 -54.57 84.03
CA GLY A 480 52.03 -53.31 84.22
C GLY A 480 53.54 -53.44 84.42
N ALA A 481 54.11 -54.65 84.27
CA ALA A 481 55.55 -54.84 84.22
C ALA A 481 56.08 -54.53 82.82
N LEU A 482 56.97 -53.53 82.71
CA LEU A 482 57.67 -53.18 81.48
C LEU A 482 58.47 -54.38 80.97
N ALA A 483 58.36 -54.66 79.67
CA ALA A 483 59.23 -55.61 78.99
C ALA A 483 60.72 -55.26 79.24
N ASP A 484 61.58 -56.27 79.27
CA ASP A 484 63.04 -56.12 79.45
C ASP A 484 63.57 -54.90 78.64
N PRO A 485 64.22 -53.92 79.30
CA PRO A 485 64.69 -52.69 78.65
C PRO A 485 65.50 -52.94 77.38
N GLN A 486 66.25 -54.04 77.28
CA GLN A 486 67.02 -54.37 76.09
C GLN A 486 66.12 -54.79 74.91
N VAL A 487 65.02 -55.48 75.17
CA VAL A 487 64.04 -55.88 74.15
C VAL A 487 63.29 -54.63 73.66
N ALA A 488 62.84 -53.77 74.58
CA ALA A 488 62.21 -52.50 74.23
C ALA A 488 63.11 -51.62 73.34
N MET A 489 64.42 -51.59 73.60
CA MET A 489 65.37 -50.77 72.82
C MET A 489 65.61 -51.30 71.41
N ARG A 490 65.68 -52.63 71.25
CA ARG A 490 65.76 -53.25 69.92
C ARG A 490 64.49 -53.01 69.10
N TYR A 491 63.33 -53.04 69.75
CA TYR A 491 62.06 -52.70 69.10
C TYR A 491 61.98 -51.23 68.70
N ILE A 492 62.41 -50.30 69.56
CA ILE A 492 62.47 -48.87 69.22
C ILE A 492 63.43 -48.62 68.04
N GLN A 493 64.61 -49.24 68.03
CA GLN A 493 65.55 -49.13 66.91
C GLN A 493 65.00 -49.72 65.61
N ALA A 494 64.29 -50.85 65.66
CA ALA A 494 63.63 -51.42 64.49
C ALA A 494 62.53 -50.48 63.95
N ILE A 495 61.71 -49.90 64.83
CA ILE A 495 60.68 -48.90 64.47
C ILE A 495 61.32 -47.65 63.86
N GLU A 496 62.39 -47.15 64.46
CA GLU A 496 63.09 -45.97 63.96
C GLU A 496 63.71 -46.22 62.60
N THR A 497 64.33 -47.40 62.39
CA THR A 497 64.91 -47.78 61.10
C THR A 497 63.85 -47.91 60.01
N VAL A 498 62.72 -48.56 60.31
CA VAL A 498 61.58 -48.67 59.37
C VAL A 498 60.98 -47.28 59.10
N SER A 499 60.80 -46.46 60.12
CA SER A 499 60.27 -45.10 59.98
C SER A 499 61.20 -44.19 59.18
N GLN A 500 62.52 -44.31 59.34
CA GLN A 500 63.51 -43.54 58.58
C GLN A 500 63.61 -44.02 57.13
N GLN A 501 63.46 -45.33 56.88
CA GLN A 501 63.44 -45.88 55.53
C GLN A 501 62.16 -45.51 54.76
N MET A 502 60.99 -45.50 55.41
CA MET A 502 59.74 -45.05 54.79
C MET A 502 59.74 -43.54 54.43
N MET A 503 60.63 -42.75 55.03
CA MET A 503 60.81 -41.32 54.73
C MET A 503 61.76 -41.06 53.55
N ARG A 504 62.58 -42.04 53.13
CA ARG A 504 63.75 -41.77 52.27
C ARG A 504 63.59 -42.08 50.78
N ASP A 505 62.58 -42.80 50.31
CA ASP A 505 62.25 -42.84 48.85
C ASP A 505 60.94 -43.58 48.51
N ASP A 506 60.24 -43.11 47.46
CA ASP A 506 58.84 -43.46 47.15
C ASP A 506 58.62 -44.84 46.50
N TYR A 507 59.59 -45.41 45.77
CA TYR A 507 59.36 -46.66 45.01
C TYR A 507 59.54 -47.94 45.85
N THR A 508 60.60 -48.02 46.65
CA THR A 508 60.84 -49.16 47.55
C THR A 508 59.84 -49.17 48.70
N THR A 509 59.48 -48.00 49.21
CA THR A 509 58.41 -47.83 50.21
C THR A 509 57.07 -48.29 49.65
N GLN A 510 56.70 -47.92 48.42
CA GLN A 510 55.48 -48.42 47.77
C GLN A 510 55.47 -49.95 47.65
N ARG A 511 56.56 -50.56 47.18
CA ARG A 511 56.62 -52.05 47.08
C ARG A 511 56.58 -52.73 48.45
N PHE A 512 57.19 -52.13 49.47
CA PHE A 512 57.17 -52.67 50.82
C PHE A 512 55.77 -52.55 51.44
N ILE A 513 55.09 -51.42 51.21
CA ILE A 513 53.69 -51.21 51.59
C ILE A 513 52.78 -52.22 50.87
N GLU A 514 52.92 -52.38 49.56
CA GLU A 514 52.10 -53.31 48.77
C GLU A 514 52.34 -54.77 49.20
N ALA A 515 53.58 -55.10 49.58
CA ALA A 515 53.91 -56.40 50.18
C ALA A 515 53.26 -56.56 51.56
N MET A 516 53.29 -55.54 52.40
CA MET A 516 52.65 -55.53 53.73
C MET A 516 51.12 -55.62 53.64
N GLU A 517 50.47 -54.92 52.71
CA GLU A 517 49.03 -55.04 52.44
C GLU A 517 48.67 -56.47 52.03
N LYS A 518 49.37 -57.04 51.05
CA LYS A 518 49.17 -58.44 50.64
C LYS A 518 49.38 -59.42 51.79
N LEU A 519 50.32 -59.12 52.69
CA LEU A 519 50.61 -59.94 53.86
C LEU A 519 49.56 -59.74 54.96
N ILE A 520 48.92 -58.58 55.06
CA ILE A 520 47.81 -58.29 55.97
C ILE A 520 46.53 -58.97 55.49
N GLU A 521 46.21 -58.85 54.21
CA GLU A 521 45.00 -59.37 53.55
C GLU A 521 45.00 -60.88 53.32
N ALA A 522 46.18 -61.53 53.25
CA ALA A 522 46.27 -62.97 53.09
C ALA A 522 45.55 -63.71 54.24
N PRO A 523 44.47 -64.48 53.97
CA PRO A 523 43.78 -65.25 54.99
C PRO A 523 44.58 -66.51 55.35
N GLY A 524 45.17 -66.53 56.54
CA GLY A 524 45.91 -67.67 57.08
C GLY A 524 46.70 -67.32 58.34
N GLU A 525 47.04 -68.34 59.15
CA GLU A 525 47.96 -68.17 60.30
C GLU A 525 49.34 -67.73 59.79
N LYS A 526 49.78 -66.55 60.21
CA LYS A 526 51.03 -65.93 59.75
C LYS A 526 52.18 -66.47 60.58
N HIS A 527 52.88 -67.47 60.06
CA HIS A 527 54.10 -67.98 60.66
C HIS A 527 55.28 -67.07 60.29
N TYR A 528 55.79 -66.33 61.26
CA TYR A 528 57.02 -65.55 61.09
C TYR A 528 58.22 -66.49 61.23
N TYR A 529 58.79 -66.87 60.09
CA TYR A 529 60.11 -67.53 60.08
C TYR A 529 61.16 -66.43 60.24
N ILE A 530 61.77 -66.32 61.43
CA ILE A 530 63.00 -65.56 61.61
C ILE A 530 64.13 -66.55 61.31
N PRO A 531 64.77 -66.48 60.13
CA PRO A 531 65.86 -67.39 59.84
C PRO A 531 67.02 -67.10 60.78
N ASP A 532 67.62 -68.14 61.33
CA ASP A 532 68.89 -68.04 62.06
C ASP A 532 69.92 -67.44 61.08
N PRO A 533 70.65 -66.36 61.45
CA PRO A 533 71.59 -65.66 60.55
C PRO A 533 72.70 -66.54 59.93
N ARG A 534 72.78 -67.82 60.30
CA ARG A 534 73.70 -68.81 59.74
C ARG A 534 73.21 -69.49 58.45
N GLU A 535 71.92 -69.38 58.08
CA GLU A 535 71.37 -70.03 56.87
C GLU A 535 71.35 -69.16 55.59
N ILE A 536 71.80 -67.90 55.66
CA ILE A 536 71.72 -66.97 54.51
C ILE A 536 72.86 -67.20 53.49
N ILE A 537 73.81 -68.09 53.76
CA ILE A 537 74.89 -68.45 52.83
C ILE A 537 74.47 -69.68 52.03
N GLY A 538 73.56 -69.53 51.04
CA GLY A 538 73.20 -70.71 50.25
C GLY A 538 72.09 -70.61 49.21
N LEU A 539 71.62 -69.43 48.80
CA LEU A 539 70.64 -69.34 47.72
C LEU A 539 71.24 -68.62 46.50
N GLY A 540 71.74 -69.46 45.59
CA GLY A 540 72.28 -69.08 44.30
C GLY A 540 71.23 -68.42 43.40
N VAL A 541 71.70 -67.41 42.68
CA VAL A 541 70.99 -66.70 41.62
C VAL A 541 70.73 -67.64 40.45
N PRO A 542 69.48 -67.86 40.00
CA PRO A 542 69.25 -68.44 38.69
C PRO A 542 69.50 -67.38 37.59
N PRO A 543 70.27 -67.69 36.54
CA PRO A 543 70.48 -66.80 35.40
C PRO A 543 69.38 -66.95 34.36
N SER A 544 69.21 -65.90 33.53
CA SER A 544 68.32 -65.77 32.36
C SER A 544 66.86 -65.38 32.71
N ALA A 545 66.23 -64.38 32.09
CA ALA A 545 66.28 -64.03 30.67
C ALA A 545 66.21 -62.52 30.38
N ARG A 546 67.19 -62.06 29.60
CA ARG A 546 67.07 -60.94 28.66
C ARG A 546 66.29 -61.40 27.43
N LYS A 547 65.36 -60.57 26.92
CA LYS A 547 64.95 -60.45 25.50
C LYS A 547 64.15 -59.13 25.37
N SER A 548 64.75 -58.11 24.76
CA SER A 548 64.48 -57.57 23.40
C SER A 548 63.08 -56.94 23.30
N GLU A 549 62.97 -55.61 23.33
CA GLU A 549 62.91 -54.74 22.14
C GLU A 549 61.90 -55.24 21.09
N GLU A 550 60.71 -54.63 21.09
CA GLU A 550 60.17 -53.79 20.01
C GLU A 550 59.20 -52.75 20.59
#